data_AF-X1QFA3-F1
#
_entry.id   AF-X1QFA3-F1
#
_cell.length_a   1.000
_cell.length_b   1.000
_cell.length_c   1.000
_cell.angle_alpha   90.00
_cell.angle_beta   90.00
_cell.angle_gamma   90.00
#
_symmetry.space_group_name_H-M   'P 1'
#
loop_
_entity.id
_entity.type
_entity.pdbx_description
1 polymer ?
#
loop_
_entity_poly.entity_id
_entity_poly.type
_entity_poly.pdbx_seq_one_letter_code
_entity_poly.pdbx_strand_id
1 'polypeptide(L)'
;MRGERKFKDEFHFVNYAKLIFLGNEIPYSTDKSFAFYRRMSLVEFPKRFEIKIKADPFIIDRIPEAEFEAVGFESIQILKELGKNLFTFQTQSLTSSDYICAKDNDS
;
A
#
# COMPACT_ATOMS: atom_id res chain seq x y z
N MET A 1 5.75 6.56 19.58
CA MET A 1 5.46 7.98 19.22
C MET A 1 4.88 8.68 20.43
N ARG A 2 5.05 10.00 20.52
CA ARG A 2 4.35 10.85 21.48
C ARG A 2 3.15 11.45 20.76
N GLY A 3 1.96 11.29 21.33
CA GLY A 3 0.74 11.94 20.88
C GLY A 3 0.30 12.94 21.94
N GLU A 4 -0.31 14.04 21.50
CA GLU A 4 -0.92 15.00 22.40
C GLU A 4 -2.44 14.89 22.32
N ARG A 5 -3.10 14.88 23.48
CA ARG A 5 -4.54 15.07 23.55
C ARG A 5 -4.77 16.57 23.67
N LYS A 6 -5.66 17.12 22.83
CA LYS A 6 -5.98 18.55 22.87
C LYS A 6 -6.42 18.93 24.30
N PHE A 7 -5.69 19.86 24.94
CA PHE A 7 -5.88 20.30 26.34
C PHE A 7 -5.65 19.22 27.42
N LYS A 8 -4.85 18.19 27.16
CA LYS A 8 -4.50 17.13 28.12
C LYS A 8 -3.03 16.73 27.99
N ASP A 9 -2.56 15.93 28.94
CA ASP A 9 -1.18 15.45 28.99
C ASP A 9 -0.80 14.59 27.77
N GLU A 10 0.49 14.62 27.45
CA GLU A 10 1.08 13.77 26.40
C GLU A 10 0.88 12.29 26.72
N PHE A 11 0.66 11.48 25.68
CA PHE A 11 0.55 10.02 25.80
C PHE A 11 1.51 9.34 24.84
N HIS A 12 2.04 8.21 25.29
CA HIS A 12 2.85 7.35 24.45
C HIS A 12 1.96 6.30 23.79
N PHE A 13 2.12 6.14 22.48
CA PHE A 13 1.50 5.06 21.74
C PHE A 13 2.45 4.47 20.70
N VAL A 14 2.23 3.20 20.40
CA VAL A 14 2.83 2.51 19.26
C VAL A 14 1.87 2.68 18.09
N ASN A 15 2.34 3.25 16.98
CA ASN A 15 1.52 3.43 15.80
C ASN A 15 1.45 2.10 15.04
N TYR A 16 0.25 1.52 14.95
CA TYR A 16 -0.04 0.29 14.21
C TYR A 16 -0.71 0.54 12.85
N ALA A 17 -0.93 1.81 12.49
CA ALA A 17 -1.60 2.15 11.25
C ALA A 17 -0.72 1.75 10.05
N LYS A 18 -1.33 1.08 9.07
CA LYS A 18 -0.76 0.86 7.75
C LYS A 18 -1.44 1.81 6.79
N LEU A 19 -0.66 2.61 6.07
CA LEU A 19 -1.18 3.51 5.05
C LEU A 19 -1.29 2.74 3.73
N ILE A 20 -2.49 2.72 3.15
CA ILE A 20 -2.76 2.11 1.85
C ILE A 20 -3.28 3.21 0.94
N PHE A 21 -2.60 3.42 -0.18
CA PHE A 21 -2.96 4.41 -1.17
C PHE A 21 -3.34 3.71 -2.47
N LEU A 22 -4.40 4.17 -3.11
CA LEU A 22 -4.84 3.73 -4.42
C LEU A 22 -4.82 4.95 -5.32
N GLY A 23 -3.99 4.92 -6.36
CA GLY A 23 -3.81 6.07 -7.24
C GLY A 23 -2.94 5.71 -8.44
N ASN A 24 -2.97 6.60 -9.42
CA ASN A 24 -2.16 6.48 -10.63
C ASN A 24 -0.78 7.12 -10.47
N GLU A 25 -0.58 7.88 -9.39
CA GLU A 25 0.63 8.62 -9.08
C GLU A 25 1.01 8.39 -7.62
N ILE A 26 2.31 8.48 -7.33
CA ILE A 26 2.83 8.35 -5.97
C ILE A 26 2.37 9.57 -5.16
N PRO A 27 1.79 9.39 -3.95
CA PRO A 27 1.34 10.51 -3.14
C PRO A 27 2.51 11.40 -2.74
N TYR A 28 2.31 12.72 -2.86
CA TYR A 28 3.29 13.71 -2.44
C TYR A 28 3.57 13.61 -0.94
N SER A 29 4.85 13.69 -0.56
CA SER A 29 5.30 13.75 0.82
C SER A 29 6.36 14.83 0.99
N THR A 30 6.26 15.59 2.08
CA THR A 30 7.27 16.57 2.48
C THR A 30 8.58 15.87 2.92
N ASP A 31 8.48 14.65 3.43
CA ASP A 31 9.65 13.83 3.78
C ASP A 31 10.10 13.04 2.54
N LYS A 32 11.18 13.52 1.92
CA LYS A 32 11.84 12.89 0.78
C LYS A 32 13.10 12.13 1.20
N SER A 33 13.24 11.72 2.45
CA SER A 33 14.42 10.96 2.88
C SER A 33 14.41 9.55 2.30
N PHE A 34 15.59 8.95 2.11
CA PHE A 34 15.69 7.53 1.73
C PHE A 34 14.97 6.62 2.73
N ALA A 35 14.98 6.98 4.02
CA ALA A 35 14.28 6.24 5.06
C ALA A 35 12.77 6.23 4.86
N PHE A 36 12.19 7.29 4.30
CA PHE A 36 10.77 7.36 3.95
C PHE A 36 10.44 6.36 2.84
N TYR A 37 11.14 6.43 1.70
CA TYR A 37 10.87 5.57 0.54
C TYR A 37 11.18 4.09 0.76
N ARG A 38 12.16 3.73 1.60
CA ARG A 38 12.44 2.32 1.98
C ARG A 38 11.22 1.61 2.59
N ARG A 39 10.30 2.35 3.22
CA ARG A 39 9.11 1.79 3.88
C ARG A 39 7.92 1.70 2.93
N MET A 40 8.02 2.25 1.73
CA MET A 40 6.96 2.21 0.73
C MET A 40 7.09 0.93 -0.10
N SER A 41 5.94 0.31 -0.36
CA SER A 41 5.80 -0.83 -1.26
C SER A 41 4.88 -0.40 -2.38
N LEU A 42 5.42 -0.21 -3.59
CA LEU A 42 4.60 0.06 -4.76
C LEU A 42 4.11 -1.27 -5.33
N VAL A 43 2.81 -1.36 -5.59
CA VAL A 43 2.20 -2.50 -6.26
C VAL A 43 1.58 -1.99 -7.55
N GLU A 44 2.18 -2.35 -8.68
CA GLU A 44 1.68 -1.96 -9.99
C GLU A 44 0.45 -2.79 -10.37
N PHE A 45 -0.61 -2.11 -10.79
CA PHE A 45 -1.79 -2.74 -11.38
C PHE A 45 -1.71 -2.61 -12.92
N PRO A 46 -1.22 -3.63 -13.65
CA PRO A 46 -0.93 -3.51 -15.08
C PRO A 46 -2.19 -3.43 -15.96
N LYS A 47 -3.36 -3.77 -15.40
CA LYS A 47 -4.63 -3.76 -16.13
C LYS A 47 -5.30 -2.39 -15.98
N ARG A 48 -5.67 -1.78 -17.10
CA ARG A 48 -6.47 -0.55 -17.15
C ARG A 48 -7.94 -0.89 -17.37
N PHE A 49 -8.81 -0.30 -16.54
CA PHE A 49 -10.26 -0.47 -16.64
C PHE A 49 -10.88 0.81 -17.19
N GLU A 50 -11.23 0.79 -18.47
CA GLU A 50 -11.87 1.94 -19.13
C GLU A 50 -13.38 1.86 -18.97
N ILE A 51 -13.95 2.93 -18.38
CA ILE A 51 -15.39 3.13 -18.19
C ILE A 51 -16.02 3.17 -19.60
N LYS A 52 -16.81 2.13 -19.92
CA LYS A 52 -17.52 1.81 -21.20
C LYS A 52 -17.00 0.60 -21.98
N ILE A 53 -15.77 0.12 -21.75
CA ILE A 53 -15.22 -1.03 -22.52
C ILE A 53 -15.04 -2.24 -21.62
N LYS A 54 -14.37 -2.06 -20.46
CA LYS A 54 -13.94 -3.18 -19.59
C LYS A 54 -14.20 -2.94 -18.11
N ALA A 55 -14.61 -1.74 -17.71
CA ALA A 55 -14.93 -1.43 -16.32
C ALA A 55 -16.41 -1.66 -16.05
N ASP A 56 -16.72 -2.62 -15.20
CA ASP A 56 -18.06 -2.81 -14.66
C ASP A 56 -18.16 -2.11 -13.29
N PRO A 57 -18.98 -1.05 -13.17
CA PRO A 57 -19.12 -0.31 -11.92
C PRO A 57 -19.77 -1.13 -10.79
N PHE A 58 -20.47 -2.24 -11.11
CA PHE A 58 -21.12 -3.12 -10.15
C PHE A 58 -20.41 -4.48 -10.03
N ILE A 59 -19.11 -4.53 -10.35
CA ILE A 59 -18.33 -5.78 -10.34
C ILE A 59 -18.37 -6.49 -8.98
N ILE A 60 -18.44 -5.73 -7.89
CA ILE A 60 -18.49 -6.27 -6.51
C ILE A 60 -19.72 -7.17 -6.33
N ASP A 61 -20.87 -6.78 -6.91
CA ASP A 61 -22.12 -7.55 -6.80
C ASP A 61 -22.13 -8.81 -7.69
N ARG A 62 -21.22 -8.87 -8.68
CA ARG A 62 -21.11 -9.99 -9.63
C ARG A 62 -20.08 -11.03 -9.23
N ILE A 63 -19.10 -10.65 -8.41
CA ILE A 63 -18.11 -11.58 -7.90
C ILE A 63 -18.82 -12.49 -6.88
N PRO A 64 -18.85 -13.82 -7.09
CA PRO A 64 -19.50 -14.73 -6.15
C PRO A 64 -18.72 -14.81 -4.84
N GLU A 65 -19.42 -15.09 -3.74
CA GLU A 65 -18.82 -15.20 -2.40
C GLU A 65 -17.64 -16.19 -2.35
N ALA A 66 -17.74 -17.30 -3.11
CA ALA A 66 -16.69 -18.31 -3.22
C ALA A 66 -15.33 -17.75 -3.71
N GLU A 67 -15.32 -16.71 -4.55
CA GLU A 67 -14.07 -16.08 -5.00
C GLU A 67 -13.42 -15.27 -3.88
N PHE A 68 -14.21 -14.61 -3.03
CA PHE A 68 -13.69 -13.93 -1.85
C PHE A 68 -13.11 -14.93 -0.83
N GLU A 69 -13.80 -16.05 -0.63
CA GLU A 69 -13.32 -17.14 0.22
C GLU A 69 -12.02 -17.75 -0.34
N ALA A 70 -11.94 -17.97 -1.65
CA ALA A 70 -10.75 -18.48 -2.32
C ALA A 70 -9.55 -17.54 -2.10
N VAL A 71 -9.73 -16.24 -2.31
CA VAL A 71 -8.68 -15.23 -2.04
C VAL A 71 -8.27 -15.25 -0.57
N GLY A 72 -9.21 -15.41 0.36
CA GLY A 72 -8.92 -15.56 1.79
C GLY A 72 -8.09 -16.80 2.08
N PHE A 73 -8.42 -17.94 1.48
CA PHE A 73 -7.69 -19.20 1.66
C PHE A 73 -6.27 -19.11 1.09
N GLU A 74 -6.11 -18.57 -0.11
CA GLU A 74 -4.80 -18.31 -0.73
C GLU A 74 -3.96 -17.38 0.14
N SER A 75 -4.57 -16.31 0.67
CA SER A 75 -3.90 -15.37 1.59
C SER A 75 -3.35 -16.07 2.84
N ILE A 76 -4.06 -17.07 3.38
CA ILE A 76 -3.61 -17.87 4.53
C ILE A 76 -2.40 -18.74 4.16
N GLN A 77 -2.37 -19.34 2.96
CA GLN A 77 -1.22 -20.14 2.54
C GLN A 77 0.01 -19.26 2.36
N ILE A 78 -0.14 -18.11 1.69
CA ILE A 78 0.92 -17.11 1.55
C ILE A 78 1.41 -16.65 2.93
N LEU A 79 0.49 -16.41 3.89
CA LEU A 79 0.85 -16.02 5.25
C LEU A 79 1.71 -17.07 5.96
N LYS A 80 1.42 -18.37 5.80
CA LYS A 80 2.23 -19.45 6.37
C LYS A 80 3.63 -19.48 5.78
N GLU A 81 3.77 -19.25 4.48
CA GLU A 81 5.07 -19.18 3.81
C GLU A 81 5.86 -17.95 4.25
N LEU A 82 5.21 -16.79 4.37
CA LEU A 82 5.81 -15.58 4.90
C LEU A 82 6.30 -15.75 6.34
N GLY A 83 5.58 -16.49 7.17
CA GLY A 83 6.03 -16.83 8.53
C GLY A 83 7.37 -17.59 8.56
N LYS A 84 7.62 -18.45 7.58
CA LYS A 84 8.92 -19.15 7.43
C LYS A 84 10.03 -18.21 7.00
N ASN A 85 9.70 -17.18 6.23
CA ASN A 85 10.64 -16.17 5.71
C ASN A 85 10.72 -14.91 6.58
N LEU A 86 10.36 -15.00 7.88
CA LEU A 86 10.38 -13.89 8.83
C LEU A 86 9.61 -12.64 8.36
N PHE A 87 8.52 -12.85 7.61
CA PHE A 87 7.71 -11.79 6.99
C PHE A 87 8.51 -10.86 6.08
N THR A 88 9.56 -11.39 5.43
CA THR A 88 10.30 -10.67 4.42
C THR A 88 9.52 -10.69 3.11
N PHE A 89 9.13 -9.51 2.64
CA PHE A 89 8.45 -9.34 1.36
C PHE A 89 9.49 -9.11 0.25
N GLN A 90 9.29 -9.74 -0.91
CA GLN A 90 10.01 -9.38 -2.13
C GLN A 90 9.35 -8.14 -2.71
N THR A 91 9.70 -6.98 -2.17
CA THR A 91 9.15 -5.71 -2.64
C THR A 91 9.99 -5.21 -3.82
N GLN A 92 9.34 -4.67 -4.85
CA GLN A 92 10.00 -3.71 -5.73
C GLN A 92 10.22 -2.44 -4.90
N SER A 93 11.39 -2.34 -4.26
CA SER A 93 11.79 -1.11 -3.61
C SER A 93 11.92 -0.02 -4.67
N LEU A 94 11.37 1.16 -4.42
CA LEU A 94 11.60 2.33 -5.27
C LEU A 94 13.09 2.45 -5.51
N THR A 95 13.48 2.41 -6.78
CA THR A 95 14.88 2.53 -7.18
C THR A 95 15.31 3.98 -7.02
N SER A 96 16.63 4.22 -7.00
CA SER A 96 17.15 5.59 -7.00
C SER A 96 16.62 6.43 -8.18
N SER A 97 16.19 5.80 -9.28
CA SER A 97 15.58 6.47 -10.44
C SER A 97 14.16 6.96 -10.15
N ASP A 98 13.33 6.13 -9.50
CA ASP A 98 11.96 6.51 -9.12
C ASP A 98 11.94 7.63 -8.08
N TYR A 99 12.95 7.64 -7.21
CA TYR A 99 13.22 8.72 -6.27
C TYR A 99 13.55 10.06 -6.96
N ILE A 100 14.28 10.03 -8.07
CA ILE A 100 14.63 11.24 -8.84
C ILE A 100 13.38 11.77 -9.55
N CYS A 101 12.59 10.91 -10.19
CA CYS A 101 11.31 11.30 -10.81
C CYS A 101 10.32 11.93 -9.81
N ALA A 102 10.23 11.40 -8.58
CA ALA A 102 9.40 11.99 -7.52
C ALA A 102 9.93 13.35 -7.02
N LYS A 103 11.21 13.67 -7.24
CA LYS A 103 11.77 14.99 -6.92
C LYS A 103 11.54 16.02 -8.02
N ASP A 104 11.58 15.60 -9.28
CA ASP A 104 11.55 16.49 -10.44
C ASP A 104 10.14 17.05 -10.74
N ASN A 105 9.08 16.33 -10.35
CA ASN A 105 7.69 16.79 -10.48
C ASN A 105 7.29 17.96 -9.55
N ASP A 106 8.21 18.45 -8.70
CA ASP A 106 7.96 19.55 -7.75
C ASP A 106 8.57 20.90 -8.18
N SER A 107 8.88 21.08 -9.47
CA SER A 107 9.37 22.35 -10.05
C SER A 107 8.28 23.15 -10.76
#